data_AF-A0AA43AKZ0-F1
#
_entry.id   AF-A0AA43AKZ0-F1
#
_cell.length_a   1.000
_cell.length_b   1.000
_cell.length_c   1.000
_cell.angle_alpha   90.00
_cell.angle_beta   90.00
_cell.angle_gamma   90.00
#
_symmetry.space_group_name_H-M   'P 1'
#
loop_
_entity.id
_entity.type
_entity.pdbx_description
1 polymer ?
#
loop_
_entity_poly.entity_id
_entity_poly.type
_entity_poly.pdbx_seq_one_letter_code
_entity_poly.pdbx_strand_id
1 'polypeptide(L)'
;MNNVFGRNKGRARNALDRSDARVKDWQLISGVLLLILIAQIVLSALRQNDITVHIPPDLSAGAQFDSNTIPKPNVYLFASEVVRSINYWKKNGDKEMPENLNRYACYISESVKSEQLALHALRVSDGQSANRTRRLSEITDLKDVEGSVSFVGAGIWDVDLDLRLIESLEGTPVKDHALRYRVRVAADNSGSVCNPFNMRITAINQPLRIEFEGGAQ
;
A
#
# COMPACT_ATOMS: atom_id res chain seq x y z
N MET A 1 -32.88 -36.81 82.44
CA MET A 1 -31.83 -35.84 82.02
C MET A 1 -31.07 -36.31 80.76
N ASN A 2 -31.73 -36.86 79.73
CA ASN A 2 -31.03 -37.59 78.65
C ASN A 2 -31.14 -36.97 77.24
N ASN A 3 -31.47 -35.68 77.10
CA ASN A 3 -31.63 -35.04 75.77
C ASN A 3 -30.74 -33.80 75.52
N VAL A 4 -29.85 -33.45 76.46
CA VAL A 4 -28.98 -32.26 76.33
C VAL A 4 -27.69 -32.56 75.55
N PHE A 5 -27.13 -33.76 75.73
CA PHE A 5 -25.86 -34.15 75.09
C PHE A 5 -25.97 -34.37 73.57
N GLY A 6 -27.10 -34.90 73.07
CA GLY A 6 -27.34 -35.02 71.63
C GLY A 6 -27.53 -33.67 70.93
N ARG A 7 -28.15 -32.70 71.63
CA ARG A 7 -28.42 -31.35 71.10
C ARG A 7 -27.13 -30.53 70.91
N ASN A 8 -26.13 -30.73 71.77
CA ASN A 8 -24.83 -30.05 71.67
C ASN A 8 -23.94 -30.61 70.55
N LYS A 9 -23.97 -31.93 70.31
CA LYS A 9 -23.25 -32.55 69.17
C LYS A 9 -23.81 -32.10 67.82
N GLY A 10 -25.14 -32.01 67.68
CA GLY A 10 -25.77 -31.48 66.46
C GLY A 10 -25.44 -30.01 66.18
N ARG A 11 -25.34 -29.18 67.23
CA ARG A 11 -24.94 -27.76 67.11
C ARG A 11 -23.48 -27.60 66.70
N ALA A 12 -22.58 -28.42 67.24
CA ALA A 12 -21.16 -28.40 66.87
C ALA A 12 -20.94 -28.85 65.42
N ARG A 13 -21.64 -29.91 64.97
CA ARG A 13 -21.59 -30.36 63.56
C ARG A 13 -22.17 -29.31 62.61
N ASN A 14 -23.33 -28.73 62.93
CA ASN A 14 -23.88 -27.62 62.15
C ASN A 14 -22.97 -26.37 62.12
N ALA A 15 -22.15 -26.14 63.15
CA ALA A 15 -21.18 -25.04 63.16
C ALA A 15 -19.98 -25.31 62.24
N LEU A 16 -19.51 -26.56 62.19
CA LEU A 16 -18.46 -27.02 61.27
C LEU A 16 -18.96 -27.04 59.81
N ASP A 17 -20.18 -27.54 59.57
CA ASP A 17 -20.78 -27.54 58.24
C ASP A 17 -20.97 -26.10 57.71
N ARG A 18 -21.27 -25.13 58.60
CA ARG A 18 -21.33 -23.71 58.25
C ARG A 18 -19.96 -23.10 57.96
N SER A 19 -18.88 -23.53 58.62
CA SER A 19 -17.53 -23.05 58.28
C SER A 19 -17.04 -23.64 56.96
N ASP A 20 -17.29 -24.92 56.72
CA ASP A 20 -16.87 -25.61 55.49
C ASP A 20 -17.64 -25.10 54.27
N ALA A 21 -18.93 -24.79 54.44
CA ALA A 21 -19.71 -24.10 53.41
C ALA A 21 -19.12 -22.74 53.05
N ARG A 22 -18.73 -21.92 54.05
CA ARG A 22 -18.09 -20.63 53.78
C ARG A 22 -16.77 -20.76 53.03
N VAL A 23 -15.94 -21.74 53.39
CA VAL A 23 -14.67 -21.98 52.69
C VAL A 23 -14.92 -22.38 51.23
N LYS A 24 -15.91 -23.23 50.97
CA LYS A 24 -16.32 -23.58 49.60
C LYS A 24 -16.85 -22.38 48.81
N ASP A 25 -17.63 -21.50 49.45
CA ASP A 25 -18.13 -20.28 48.81
C ASP A 25 -16.98 -19.36 48.38
N TRP A 26 -15.97 -19.17 49.24
CA TRP A 26 -14.78 -18.36 48.92
C TRP A 26 -13.92 -18.99 47.80
N GLN A 27 -13.78 -20.31 47.78
CA GLN A 27 -13.09 -21.02 46.71
C GLN A 27 -13.82 -20.89 45.36
N LEU A 28 -15.15 -20.95 45.38
CA LEU A 28 -15.98 -20.74 44.19
C LEU A 28 -15.83 -19.31 43.65
N ILE A 29 -15.95 -18.31 44.53
CA ILE A 29 -15.79 -16.89 44.16
C ILE A 29 -14.39 -16.64 43.60
N SER A 30 -13.34 -17.15 44.26
CA SER A 30 -11.96 -17.02 43.80
C SER A 30 -11.74 -17.67 42.43
N GLY A 31 -12.32 -18.85 42.19
CA GLY A 31 -12.26 -19.53 40.89
C GLY A 31 -12.94 -18.74 39.78
N VAL A 32 -14.13 -18.17 40.05
CA VAL A 32 -14.85 -17.33 39.09
C VAL A 32 -14.06 -16.06 38.75
N LEU A 33 -13.48 -15.38 39.75
CA LEU A 33 -12.65 -14.20 39.52
C LEU A 33 -11.40 -14.52 38.70
N LEU A 34 -10.76 -15.67 38.94
CA LEU A 34 -9.61 -16.13 38.16
C LEU A 34 -9.99 -16.37 36.69
N LEU A 35 -11.14 -17.00 36.45
CA LEU A 35 -11.65 -17.23 35.09
C LEU A 35 -11.94 -15.92 34.36
N ILE A 36 -12.54 -14.94 35.05
CA ILE A 36 -12.79 -13.60 34.49
C ILE A 36 -11.47 -12.92 34.14
N LEU A 37 -10.46 -12.99 35.02
CA LEU A 37 -9.14 -12.41 34.77
C LEU A 37 -8.48 -13.04 33.52
N ILE A 38 -8.49 -14.36 33.41
CA ILE A 38 -7.94 -15.07 32.26
C ILE A 38 -8.68 -14.67 30.98
N ALA A 39 -10.00 -14.59 31.02
CA ALA A 39 -10.80 -14.16 29.87
C ALA A 39 -10.44 -12.74 29.42
N GLN A 40 -10.26 -11.79 30.36
CA GLN A 40 -9.84 -10.43 30.04
C GLN A 40 -8.45 -10.38 29.40
N ILE A 41 -7.49 -11.18 29.88
CA ILE A 41 -6.13 -11.26 29.31
C ILE A 41 -6.19 -11.79 27.87
N VAL A 42 -6.95 -12.87 27.64
CA VAL A 42 -7.10 -13.47 26.30
C VAL A 42 -7.79 -12.49 25.34
N LEU A 43 -8.89 -11.85 25.76
CA LEU A 43 -9.59 -10.86 24.93
C LEU A 43 -8.68 -9.66 24.59
N SER A 44 -7.87 -9.20 25.54
CA SER A 44 -6.92 -8.11 25.30
C SER A 44 -5.80 -8.51 24.34
N ALA A 45 -5.28 -9.74 24.44
CA ALA A 45 -4.22 -10.22 23.55
C ALA A 45 -4.71 -10.46 22.11
N LEU A 46 -5.98 -10.82 21.94
CA LEU A 46 -6.61 -10.97 20.62
C LEU A 46 -7.00 -9.65 19.97
N ARG A 47 -7.01 -8.54 20.74
CA ARG A 47 -7.34 -7.22 20.21
C ARG A 47 -6.13 -6.69 19.41
N GLN A 48 -6.18 -6.85 18.10
CA GLN A 48 -5.26 -6.20 17.17
C GLN A 48 -5.41 -4.69 17.32
N ASN A 49 -4.45 -4.06 18.02
CA ASN A 49 -4.38 -2.62 18.18
C ASN A 49 -3.67 -2.01 16.98
N ASP A 50 -4.28 -2.07 15.79
CA ASP A 50 -3.90 -1.18 14.70
C ASP A 50 -4.55 0.19 14.93
N ILE A 51 -4.07 0.88 15.96
CA ILE A 51 -4.37 2.30 16.14
C ILE A 51 -3.49 3.04 15.14
N THR A 52 -4.02 3.26 13.93
CA THR A 52 -3.39 4.14 12.94
C THR A 52 -3.51 5.58 13.44
N VAL A 53 -2.51 6.02 14.20
CA VAL A 53 -2.43 7.40 14.67
C VAL A 53 -1.98 8.27 13.51
N HIS A 54 -2.90 8.98 12.88
CA HIS A 54 -2.58 10.07 11.96
C HIS A 54 -2.14 11.29 12.76
N ILE A 55 -0.88 11.31 13.20
CA ILE A 55 -0.24 12.56 13.63
C ILE A 55 0.07 13.34 12.35
N PRO A 56 -0.63 14.45 12.08
CA PRO A 56 -0.16 15.36 11.04
C PRO A 56 1.26 15.80 11.45
N PRO A 57 2.24 15.74 10.54
CA PRO A 57 3.56 16.28 10.85
C PRO A 57 3.39 17.73 11.30
N ASP A 58 3.99 18.07 12.44
CA ASP A 58 3.96 19.42 12.96
C ASP A 58 4.64 20.36 11.95
N LEU A 59 3.83 21.10 11.19
CA LEU A 59 4.30 22.05 10.19
C LEU A 59 4.85 23.33 10.84
N SER A 60 4.72 23.51 12.16
CA SER A 60 5.22 24.70 12.86
C SER A 60 6.75 24.75 12.92
N ALA A 61 7.43 23.61 12.80
CA ALA A 61 8.88 23.53 12.63
C ALA A 61 9.33 23.76 11.18
N GLY A 62 8.40 23.76 10.21
CA GLY A 62 8.71 23.54 8.80
C GLY A 62 9.29 22.13 8.61
N ALA A 63 8.94 21.46 7.52
CA ALA A 63 9.68 20.26 7.16
C ALA A 63 11.14 20.69 6.87
N GLN A 64 12.07 20.31 7.76
CA GLN A 64 13.50 20.47 7.51
C GLN A 64 13.90 19.46 6.45
N PHE A 65 13.66 19.81 5.20
CA PHE A 65 14.28 19.12 4.08
C PHE A 65 15.70 19.66 3.93
N ASP A 66 16.66 18.76 3.73
CA ASP A 66 17.93 19.16 3.15
C ASP A 66 17.60 19.86 1.82
N SER A 67 17.87 21.16 1.73
CA SER A 67 17.27 22.05 0.73
C SER A 67 17.58 21.67 -0.72
N ASN A 68 18.51 20.72 -0.91
CA ASN A 68 18.98 20.25 -2.20
C ASN A 68 18.51 18.84 -2.60
N THR A 69 17.69 18.15 -1.79
CA THR A 69 17.28 16.76 -2.09
C THR A 69 15.77 16.63 -2.23
N ILE A 70 15.32 16.23 -3.42
CA ILE A 70 13.90 15.95 -3.70
C ILE A 70 13.47 14.69 -2.92
N PRO A 71 12.40 14.74 -2.10
CA PRO A 71 11.93 13.57 -1.36
C PRO A 71 11.53 12.42 -2.29
N LYS A 72 11.88 11.18 -1.91
CA LYS A 72 11.53 9.97 -2.67
C LYS A 72 10.04 9.83 -3.00
N PRO A 73 9.09 10.15 -2.09
CA PRO A 73 7.67 10.09 -2.44
C PRO A 73 7.30 11.02 -3.61
N ASN A 74 7.93 12.19 -3.71
CA ASN A 74 7.69 13.13 -4.81
C ASN A 74 8.24 12.58 -6.13
N VAL A 75 9.41 11.94 -6.11
CA VAL A 75 9.99 11.28 -7.27
C VAL A 75 9.08 10.14 -7.75
N TYR A 76 8.57 9.32 -6.82
CA TYR A 76 7.65 8.24 -7.13
C TYR A 76 6.34 8.75 -7.75
N LEU A 77 5.71 9.76 -7.13
CA LEU A 77 4.46 10.35 -7.61
C LEU A 77 4.64 10.97 -9.00
N PHE A 78 5.74 11.69 -9.22
CA PHE A 78 6.08 12.23 -10.53
C PHE A 78 6.23 11.13 -11.58
N ALA A 79 7.04 10.12 -11.29
CA ALA A 79 7.29 9.02 -12.23
C ALA A 79 6.01 8.24 -12.56
N SER A 80 5.22 7.90 -11.54
CA SER A 80 3.97 7.16 -11.70
C SER A 80 2.96 7.94 -12.54
N GLU A 81 2.79 9.24 -12.28
CA GLU A 81 1.82 10.08 -12.99
C GLU A 81 2.19 10.23 -14.46
N VAL A 82 3.45 10.52 -14.76
CA VAL A 82 3.92 10.68 -16.14
C VAL A 82 3.82 9.36 -16.90
N VAL A 83 4.26 8.24 -16.32
CA VAL A 83 4.19 6.92 -16.99
C VAL A 83 2.75 6.48 -17.22
N ARG A 84 1.85 6.68 -16.24
CA ARG A 84 0.42 6.40 -16.41
C ARG A 84 -0.17 7.26 -17.52
N SER A 85 0.14 8.56 -17.52
CA SER A 85 -0.42 9.51 -18.46
C SER A 85 0.03 9.28 -19.90
N ILE A 86 1.31 9.01 -20.15
CA ILE A 86 1.79 8.74 -21.52
C ILE A 86 1.19 7.47 -22.10
N ASN A 87 0.91 6.47 -21.25
CA ASN A 87 0.38 5.17 -21.65
C ASN A 87 -1.17 5.09 -21.63
N TYR A 88 -1.88 6.18 -21.37
CA TYR A 88 -3.33 6.16 -21.27
C TYR A 88 -4.02 6.30 -22.63
N TRP A 89 -4.86 5.34 -23.01
CA TRP A 89 -5.67 5.42 -24.24
C TRP A 89 -7.13 5.36 -23.88
N LYS A 90 -7.89 6.38 -24.27
CA LYS A 90 -9.33 6.45 -24.02
C LYS A 90 -10.14 5.71 -25.08
N LYS A 91 -9.64 5.63 -26.33
CA LYS A 91 -10.37 5.04 -27.46
C LYS A 91 -9.49 4.33 -28.47
N ASN A 92 -8.34 4.89 -28.84
CA ASN A 92 -7.52 4.35 -29.91
C ASN A 92 -6.04 4.63 -29.65
N GLY A 93 -5.31 3.57 -29.31
CA GLY A 93 -3.90 3.65 -28.97
C GLY A 93 -3.01 4.16 -30.09
N ASP A 94 -3.34 3.92 -31.36
CA ASP A 94 -2.53 4.34 -32.51
C ASP A 94 -2.43 5.88 -32.62
N LYS A 95 -3.49 6.58 -32.21
CA LYS A 95 -3.55 8.05 -32.24
C LYS A 95 -3.16 8.67 -30.90
N GLU A 96 -3.63 8.08 -29.80
CA GLU A 96 -3.49 8.70 -28.49
C GLU A 96 -2.08 8.55 -27.91
N MET A 97 -1.34 7.46 -28.19
CA MET A 97 0.02 7.30 -27.67
C MET A 97 0.97 8.41 -28.17
N PRO A 98 1.08 8.71 -29.49
CA PRO A 98 1.93 9.80 -29.95
C PRO A 98 1.47 11.18 -29.43
N GLU A 99 0.16 11.41 -29.35
CA GLU A 99 -0.41 12.66 -28.79
C GLU A 99 -0.03 12.85 -27.32
N ASN A 100 -0.12 11.80 -26.51
CA ASN A 100 0.28 11.85 -25.11
C ASN A 100 1.79 12.08 -24.96
N LEU A 101 2.64 11.39 -25.74
CA LEU A 101 4.09 11.62 -25.72
C LEU A 101 4.44 13.07 -26.05
N ASN A 102 3.71 13.71 -26.97
CA ASN A 102 3.87 15.13 -27.25
C ASN A 102 3.37 16.01 -26.10
N ARG A 103 2.22 15.69 -25.50
CA ARG A 103 1.65 16.44 -24.37
C ARG A 103 2.56 16.44 -23.14
N TYR A 104 3.23 15.32 -22.86
CA TYR A 104 4.12 15.15 -21.71
C TYR A 104 5.61 15.33 -22.05
N ALA A 105 5.93 15.88 -23.23
CA ALA A 105 7.30 16.05 -23.70
C ALA A 105 8.20 16.85 -22.74
N CYS A 106 7.64 17.77 -21.95
CA CYS A 106 8.43 18.53 -20.97
C CYS A 106 8.94 17.68 -19.79
N TYR A 107 8.30 16.55 -19.51
CA TYR A 107 8.58 15.68 -18.36
C TYR A 107 9.43 14.45 -18.71
N ILE A 108 9.71 14.23 -19.99
CA ILE A 108 10.51 13.11 -20.50
C ILE A 108 11.68 13.66 -21.32
N SER A 109 12.77 12.90 -21.45
CA SER A 109 13.84 13.23 -22.38
C SER A 109 13.43 12.93 -23.82
N GLU A 110 14.10 13.58 -24.78
CA GLU A 110 13.88 13.31 -26.20
C GLU A 110 14.28 11.87 -26.58
N SER A 111 15.24 11.28 -25.87
CA SER A 111 15.59 9.86 -26.03
C SER A 111 14.44 8.95 -25.63
N VAL A 112 13.79 9.19 -24.48
CA VAL A 112 12.62 8.43 -24.05
C VAL A 112 11.47 8.60 -25.03
N LYS A 113 11.22 9.83 -25.48
CA LYS A 113 10.18 10.11 -26.46
C LYS A 113 10.38 9.30 -27.75
N SER A 114 11.59 9.33 -28.32
CA SER A 114 11.90 8.61 -29.57
C SER A 114 11.87 7.09 -29.40
N GLU A 115 12.38 6.55 -28.30
CA GLU A 115 12.31 5.12 -27.98
C GLU A 115 10.85 4.64 -27.84
N GLN A 116 10.02 5.36 -27.09
CA GLN A 116 8.61 5.00 -26.90
C GLN A 116 7.81 5.11 -28.21
N LEU A 117 8.11 6.08 -29.08
CA LEU A 117 7.53 6.15 -30.42
C LEU A 117 7.92 4.95 -31.28
N ALA A 118 9.19 4.54 -31.26
CA ALA A 118 9.66 3.37 -32.02
C ALA A 118 9.00 2.07 -31.53
N LEU A 119 8.94 1.87 -30.20
CA LEU A 119 8.24 0.72 -29.61
C LEU A 119 6.75 0.74 -29.94
N HIS A 120 6.13 1.92 -29.97
CA HIS A 120 4.72 2.05 -30.34
C HIS A 120 4.49 1.75 -31.83
N ALA A 121 5.38 2.17 -32.73
CA ALA A 121 5.27 1.87 -34.15
C ALA A 121 5.25 0.36 -34.42
N LEU A 122 6.05 -0.43 -33.69
CA LEU A 122 6.00 -1.89 -33.74
C LEU A 122 4.65 -2.44 -33.25
N ARG A 123 4.08 -1.86 -32.19
CA ARG A 123 2.75 -2.24 -31.69
C ARG A 123 1.64 -1.96 -32.71
N VAL A 124 1.75 -0.84 -33.43
CA VAL A 124 0.82 -0.47 -34.51
C VAL A 124 0.94 -1.45 -35.67
N SER A 125 2.15 -1.81 -36.10
CA SER A 125 2.35 -2.79 -37.19
C SER A 125 1.79 -4.17 -36.85
N ASP A 126 1.83 -4.55 -35.56
CA ASP A 126 1.27 -5.81 -35.08
C ASP A 126 -0.25 -5.77 -34.85
N GLY A 127 -0.92 -4.64 -35.11
CA GLY A 127 -2.36 -4.46 -34.90
C GLY A 127 -2.77 -4.49 -33.42
N GLN A 128 -1.85 -4.20 -32.50
CA GLN A 128 -2.06 -4.39 -31.07
C GLN A 128 -2.63 -3.16 -30.34
N SER A 129 -2.82 -2.02 -31.00
CA SER A 129 -3.27 -0.76 -30.37
C SER A 129 -4.52 -0.12 -30.99
N ALA A 130 -4.90 -0.53 -32.21
CA ALA A 130 -6.06 0.02 -32.91
C ALA A 130 -7.36 -0.21 -32.14
N ASN A 131 -8.16 0.84 -31.97
CA ASN A 131 -9.47 0.83 -31.28
C ASN A 131 -9.46 0.23 -29.86
N ARG A 132 -8.29 0.25 -29.20
CA ARG A 132 -8.13 -0.24 -27.84
C ARG A 132 -8.03 0.90 -26.85
N THR A 133 -8.65 0.70 -25.70
CA THR A 133 -8.46 1.53 -24.52
C THR A 133 -7.38 0.92 -23.65
N ARG A 134 -6.61 1.74 -22.94
CA ARG A 134 -5.54 1.31 -22.05
C ARG A 134 -5.49 2.20 -20.82
N ARG A 135 -5.41 1.56 -19.66
CA ARG A 135 -5.20 2.24 -18.38
C ARG A 135 -4.16 1.51 -17.56
N LEU A 136 -3.35 2.30 -16.85
CA LEU A 136 -2.43 1.84 -15.82
C LEU A 136 -2.93 2.35 -14.48
N SER A 137 -3.02 1.46 -13.49
CA SER A 137 -3.38 1.81 -12.11
C SER A 137 -2.35 1.23 -11.15
N GLU A 138 -2.03 1.94 -10.08
CA GLU A 138 -1.13 1.43 -9.04
C GLU A 138 -1.71 0.18 -8.38
N ILE A 139 -0.83 -0.77 -8.04
CA ILE A 139 -1.18 -1.94 -7.23
C ILE A 139 -0.98 -1.54 -5.77
N THR A 140 -2.08 -1.26 -5.06
CA THR A 140 -2.03 -0.68 -3.71
C THR A 140 -1.41 -1.63 -2.67
N ASP A 141 -1.48 -2.93 -2.91
CA ASP A 141 -0.95 -3.94 -1.98
C ASP A 141 0.57 -4.09 -2.04
N LEU A 142 1.24 -3.49 -3.04
CA LEU A 142 2.70 -3.50 -3.23
C LEU A 142 3.36 -2.16 -2.85
N LYS A 143 2.65 -1.32 -2.08
CA LYS A 143 2.96 0.09 -1.89
C LYS A 143 4.05 0.35 -0.85
N ASP A 144 5.26 -0.15 -1.09
CA ASP A 144 6.48 0.32 -0.42
C ASP A 144 7.15 1.42 -1.25
N VAL A 145 6.61 2.64 -1.18
CA VAL A 145 7.13 3.79 -1.96
C VAL A 145 8.61 4.08 -1.64
N GLU A 146 9.02 3.91 -0.39
CA GLU A 146 10.39 4.17 0.05
C GLU A 146 11.38 3.14 -0.52
N GLY A 147 10.98 1.86 -0.58
CA GLY A 147 11.72 0.78 -1.21
C GLY A 147 11.70 0.82 -2.74
N SER A 148 10.63 1.35 -3.34
CA SER A 148 10.49 1.50 -4.81
C SER A 148 11.38 2.59 -5.41
N VAL A 149 11.93 3.50 -4.61
CA VAL A 149 12.79 4.59 -5.08
C VAL A 149 14.20 4.45 -4.52
N SER A 150 15.16 4.24 -5.42
CA SER A 150 16.58 4.16 -5.10
C SER A 150 17.32 5.40 -5.60
N PHE A 151 17.99 6.13 -4.71
CA PHE A 151 18.86 7.23 -5.09
C PHE A 151 20.18 6.69 -5.62
N VAL A 152 20.50 7.00 -6.88
CA VAL A 152 21.73 6.56 -7.55
C VAL A 152 22.88 7.55 -7.30
N GLY A 153 22.56 8.84 -7.16
CA GLY A 153 23.53 9.92 -6.98
C GLY A 153 23.32 11.07 -7.95
N ALA A 154 23.89 12.24 -7.64
CA ALA A 154 23.84 13.44 -8.51
C ALA A 154 22.42 13.83 -8.98
N GLY A 155 21.42 13.68 -8.11
CA GLY A 155 20.02 13.95 -8.48
C GLY A 155 19.45 12.94 -9.46
N ILE A 156 19.90 11.69 -9.43
CA ILE A 156 19.35 10.59 -10.24
C ILE A 156 18.72 9.56 -9.32
N TRP A 157 17.54 9.08 -9.70
CA TRP A 157 16.79 8.05 -9.01
C TRP A 157 16.37 6.95 -10.00
N ASP A 158 16.47 5.71 -9.55
CA ASP A 158 15.81 4.58 -10.18
C ASP A 158 14.51 4.29 -9.42
N VAL A 159 13.42 4.15 -10.16
CA VAL A 159 12.06 3.99 -9.64
C VAL A 159 11.46 2.73 -10.22
N ASP A 160 11.06 1.80 -9.36
CA ASP A 160 10.28 0.62 -9.72
C ASP A 160 8.78 0.93 -9.49
N LEU A 161 7.99 0.98 -10.56
CA LEU A 161 6.55 1.25 -10.54
C LEU A 161 5.75 -0.03 -10.81
N ASP A 162 5.08 -0.54 -9.78
CA ASP A 162 4.18 -1.70 -9.89
C ASP A 162 2.78 -1.25 -10.29
N LEU A 163 2.46 -1.45 -11.57
CA LEU A 163 1.25 -0.98 -12.21
C LEU A 163 0.45 -2.15 -12.79
N ARG A 164 -0.86 -2.15 -12.55
CA ARG A 164 -1.80 -3.02 -13.24
C ARG A 164 -2.20 -2.38 -14.57
N LEU A 165 -1.88 -3.06 -15.65
CA LEU A 165 -2.28 -2.73 -17.01
C LEU A 165 -3.58 -3.41 -17.35
N ILE A 166 -4.59 -2.62 -17.72
CA ILE A 166 -5.83 -3.13 -18.31
C ILE A 166 -6.00 -2.52 -19.70
N GLU A 167 -6.10 -3.39 -20.69
CA GLU A 167 -6.46 -3.01 -22.07
C GLU A 167 -7.81 -3.63 -22.43
N SER A 168 -8.67 -2.85 -23.08
CA SER A 168 -9.98 -3.31 -23.54
C SER A 168 -10.18 -3.02 -25.02
N LEU A 169 -10.89 -3.90 -25.69
CA LEU A 169 -11.41 -3.70 -27.05
C LEU A 169 -12.93 -3.64 -26.95
N GLU A 170 -13.52 -2.52 -27.38
CA GLU A 170 -14.98 -2.30 -27.31
C GLU A 170 -15.59 -2.54 -25.91
N GLY A 171 -14.85 -2.17 -24.86
CA GLY A 171 -15.28 -2.34 -23.47
C GLY A 171 -14.98 -3.72 -22.87
N THR A 172 -14.59 -4.71 -23.68
CA THR A 172 -14.22 -6.05 -23.18
C THR A 172 -12.72 -6.07 -22.83
N PRO A 173 -12.32 -6.44 -21.60
CA PRO A 173 -10.91 -6.53 -21.23
C PRO A 173 -10.23 -7.66 -22.02
N VAL A 174 -9.15 -7.32 -22.72
CA VAL A 174 -8.34 -8.24 -23.53
C VAL A 174 -6.94 -8.45 -22.97
N LYS A 175 -6.48 -7.55 -22.09
CA LYS A 175 -5.26 -7.76 -21.27
C LYS A 175 -5.49 -7.25 -19.87
N ASP A 176 -5.01 -8.02 -18.91
CA ASP A 176 -4.93 -7.66 -17.50
C ASP A 176 -3.63 -8.23 -16.92
N HIS A 177 -2.65 -7.37 -16.69
CA HIS A 177 -1.32 -7.76 -16.25
C HIS A 177 -0.82 -6.86 -15.15
N ALA A 178 -0.21 -7.46 -14.13
CA ALA A 178 0.64 -6.73 -13.20
C ALA A 178 2.04 -6.59 -13.83
N LEU A 179 2.52 -5.35 -13.91
CA LEU A 179 3.77 -5.00 -14.57
C LEU A 179 4.62 -4.12 -13.64
N ARG A 180 5.93 -4.41 -13.55
CA ARG A 180 6.92 -3.53 -12.95
C ARG A 180 7.62 -2.72 -14.04
N TYR A 181 7.38 -1.41 -14.04
CA TYR A 181 8.11 -0.47 -14.88
C TYR A 181 9.34 0.02 -14.13
N ARG A 182 10.53 -0.17 -14.69
CA ARG A 182 11.75 0.45 -14.18
C ARG A 182 12.01 1.75 -14.92
N VAL A 183 12.00 2.84 -14.19
CA VAL A 183 12.06 4.21 -14.71
C VAL A 183 13.25 4.92 -14.08
N ARG A 184 14.02 5.64 -14.89
CA ARG A 184 15.07 6.53 -14.38
C ARG A 184 14.58 7.96 -14.42
N VAL A 185 14.70 8.64 -13.28
CA VAL A 185 14.38 10.05 -13.10
C VAL A 185 15.66 10.81 -12.79
N ALA A 186 15.83 11.98 -13.40
CA ALA A 186 16.90 12.91 -13.09
C ALA A 186 16.32 14.27 -12.69
N ALA A 187 17.01 14.95 -11.79
CA ALA A 187 16.75 16.35 -11.48
C ALA A 187 16.98 17.19 -12.75
N ASP A 188 16.05 18.10 -13.00
CA ASP A 188 16.05 18.97 -14.17
C ASP A 188 16.19 20.43 -13.72
N ASN A 189 17.42 20.93 -13.75
CA ASN A 189 17.76 22.31 -13.38
C ASN A 189 17.76 23.25 -14.60
N SER A 190 17.13 22.87 -15.71
CA SER A 190 17.10 23.70 -16.93
C SER A 190 16.30 25.00 -16.78
N GLY A 191 15.52 25.15 -15.70
CA GLY A 191 14.66 26.32 -15.47
C GLY A 191 13.49 26.40 -16.45
N SER A 192 13.07 25.26 -17.02
CA SER A 192 12.00 25.22 -18.01
C SER A 192 10.63 25.58 -17.40
N VAL A 193 10.01 26.64 -17.92
CA VAL A 193 8.66 27.07 -17.53
C VAL A 193 7.61 25.95 -17.72
N CYS A 194 7.83 25.04 -18.68
CA CYS A 194 6.89 23.96 -18.95
C CYS A 194 7.07 22.73 -18.05
N ASN A 195 8.09 22.68 -17.19
CA ASN A 195 8.33 21.60 -16.24
C ASN A 195 8.45 22.12 -14.80
N PRO A 196 7.32 22.33 -14.08
CA PRO A 196 7.35 22.85 -12.72
C PRO A 196 7.91 21.86 -11.68
N PHE A 197 8.05 20.58 -12.03
CA PHE A 197 8.50 19.55 -11.09
C PHE A 197 10.03 19.50 -10.93
N ASN A 198 10.80 20.20 -11.78
CA ASN A 198 12.26 20.14 -11.81
C ASN A 198 12.80 18.70 -11.83
N MET A 199 12.06 17.79 -12.47
CA MET A 199 12.41 16.38 -12.66
C MET A 199 12.07 15.97 -14.08
N ARG A 200 12.85 15.05 -14.65
CA ARG A 200 12.63 14.51 -15.97
C ARG A 200 12.89 13.01 -15.99
N ILE A 201 12.02 12.25 -16.65
CA ILE A 201 12.26 10.84 -16.93
C ILE A 201 13.29 10.73 -18.06
N THR A 202 14.40 10.06 -17.79
CA THR A 202 15.53 9.91 -18.73
C THR A 202 15.66 8.51 -19.31
N ALA A 203 14.99 7.51 -18.71
CA ALA A 203 14.85 6.17 -19.28
C ALA A 203 13.55 5.51 -18.80
N ILE A 204 12.92 4.70 -19.67
CA ILE A 204 11.82 3.80 -19.31
C ILE A 204 12.16 2.44 -19.90
N ASN A 205 12.49 1.48 -19.05
CA ASN A 205 12.84 0.14 -19.50
C ASN A 205 11.57 -0.64 -19.90
N GLN A 206 11.75 -1.71 -20.68
CA GLN A 206 10.66 -2.65 -20.93
C GLN A 206 10.12 -3.19 -19.61
N PRO A 207 8.80 -3.15 -19.40
CA PRO A 207 8.21 -3.57 -18.13
C PRO A 207 8.33 -5.08 -17.95
N LEU A 208 8.61 -5.50 -16.72
CA LEU A 208 8.64 -6.90 -16.34
C LEU A 208 7.25 -7.33 -15.88
N ARG A 209 6.77 -8.48 -16.33
CA ARG A 209 5.55 -9.05 -15.77
C ARG A 209 5.85 -9.57 -14.37
N ILE A 210 4.99 -9.20 -13.42
CA ILE A 210 5.06 -9.67 -12.04
C ILE A 210 3.80 -10.47 -11.72
N GLU A 211 3.92 -11.42 -10.81
CA GLU A 211 2.80 -12.18 -10.29
C GLU A 211 2.29 -11.49 -9.02
N PHE A 212 0.98 -11.43 -8.86
CA PHE A 212 0.33 -10.88 -7.68
C PHE A 212 -0.83 -11.79 -7.28
N GLU A 213 -0.89 -12.20 -6.01
CA GLU A 213 -1.88 -13.16 -5.49
C GLU A 213 -3.28 -12.58 -5.24
N GLY A 214 -3.57 -11.34 -5.65
CA GLY A 214 -4.89 -10.71 -5.53
C GLY A 214 -5.71 -10.67 -6.81
N GLY A 215 -5.47 -11.58 -7.76
CA GLY A 215 -6.37 -11.81 -8.88
C GLY A 215 -7.66 -12.48 -8.40
N ALA A 216 -8.77 -11.74 -8.43
CA ALA A 216 -10.09 -12.25 -8.06
C ALA A 216 -10.43 -13.56 -8.78
N GLN A 217 -10.96 -14.51 -8.01
CA GLN A 217 -11.81 -15.62 -8.47
C GLN A 217 -13.09 -15.06 -9.11
#